data_AF-A0A8T2RMN6-F1
#
_entry.id   AF-A0A8T2RMN6-F1
#
_cell.length_a   1.000
_cell.length_b   1.000
_cell.length_c   1.000
_cell.angle_alpha   90.00
_cell.angle_beta   90.00
_cell.angle_gamma   90.00
#
_symmetry.space_group_name_H-M   'P 1'
#
loop_
_entity.id
_entity.type
_entity.pdbx_description
1 polymer ?
#
loop_
_entity_poly.entity_id
_entity_poly.type
_entity_poly.pdbx_seq_one_letter_code
_entity_poly.pdbx_strand_id
1 'polypeptide(L)'
;MVRAVCGEQTYVEEYVDSVLQSGVTLQFGLAIGRLSSGSGRDVIFSLIPTPKNEGGDVARFEGEPPREIDKKKGIKGKSVTQTLQIDIDWVAEHARQVSKMLVGGIRVLGCFILASESVFKASAPLLWQTSKMVALALDEGSSKAALDDLLLLHFSFGPRRTLCRNCSFESGYGSSSIRPCEWKAAKMFSNLHCISCMYNFDCRVPIYANESSKQQLLDILLSAIAVEARLIESAVVLSDGCLVGEDKALIGDVDHKVDLLLPFESSRDYKNGAVTGLAMLSGSIQACAYGFSRDPWTRVIADLKADIIKSMKSRLEILRDEIDGMLQDQKVTAGGESSLNPLRQTMLVAESKSF
;
A
#
# COMPACT_ATOMS: atom_id res chain seq x y z
N MET A 1 3.56 26.87 4.11
CA MET A 1 2.38 26.43 4.88
C MET A 1 2.72 25.10 5.52
N VAL A 2 2.42 24.89 6.81
CA VAL A 2 2.72 23.63 7.50
C VAL A 2 1.68 22.58 7.07
N ARG A 3 2.12 21.35 6.75
CA ARG A 3 1.23 20.24 6.37
C ARG A 3 0.37 19.87 7.58
N ALA A 4 -0.95 19.86 7.40
CA ALA A 4 -1.89 19.53 8.46
C ALA A 4 -2.40 18.10 8.30
N VAL A 5 -2.29 17.32 9.37
CA VAL A 5 -2.65 15.90 9.42
C VAL A 5 -3.65 15.69 10.54
N CYS A 6 -4.65 14.86 10.29
CA CYS A 6 -5.58 14.43 11.31
C CYS A 6 -5.57 12.91 11.48
N GLY A 7 -5.62 12.46 12.74
CA GLY A 7 -5.84 11.06 13.07
C GLY A 7 -7.30 10.81 13.36
N GLU A 8 -7.83 9.69 12.88
CA GLU A 8 -9.11 9.18 13.33
C GLU A 8 -9.01 8.85 14.82
N GLN A 9 -9.82 9.55 15.61
CA GLN A 9 -9.68 9.55 17.06
C GLN A 9 -9.86 8.15 17.66
N THR A 10 -10.94 7.46 17.32
CA THR A 10 -11.29 6.15 17.87
C THR A 10 -10.21 5.13 17.54
N TYR A 11 -9.80 4.99 16.28
CA TYR A 11 -8.91 3.90 15.89
C TYR A 11 -7.43 4.20 16.18
N VAL A 12 -7.00 5.45 16.06
CA VAL A 12 -5.59 5.80 16.32
C VAL A 12 -5.33 5.93 17.83
N GLU A 13 -6.18 6.66 18.56
CA GLU A 13 -5.95 6.87 20.00
C GLU A 13 -6.19 5.58 20.80
N GLU A 14 -7.27 4.83 20.54
CA GLU A 14 -7.55 3.58 21.27
C GLU A 14 -6.48 2.52 21.01
N TYR A 15 -5.96 2.43 19.77
CA TYR A 15 -4.83 1.55 19.47
C TYR A 15 -3.60 1.93 20.28
N VAL A 16 -3.22 3.21 20.27
CA VAL A 16 -2.05 3.70 21.02
C VAL A 16 -2.25 3.47 22.51
N ASP A 17 -3.43 3.75 23.05
CA ASP A 17 -3.75 3.51 24.46
C ASP A 17 -3.69 2.03 24.83
N SER A 18 -4.22 1.14 23.98
CA SER A 18 -4.14 -0.30 24.16
C SER A 18 -2.69 -0.80 24.18
N VAL A 19 -1.85 -0.31 23.26
CA VAL A 19 -0.43 -0.69 23.21
C VAL A 19 0.31 -0.17 24.44
N LEU A 20 0.05 1.07 24.86
CA LEU A 20 0.65 1.66 26.07
C LEU A 20 0.25 0.90 27.34
N GLN A 21 -1.01 0.46 27.45
CA GLN A 21 -1.50 -0.36 28.57
C GLN A 21 -0.84 -1.74 28.61
N SER A 22 -0.50 -2.30 27.45
CA SER A 22 0.16 -3.62 27.35
C SER A 22 1.64 -3.61 27.77
N GLY A 23 2.22 -2.43 28.03
CA GLY A 23 3.61 -2.29 28.47
C GLY A 23 4.65 -2.39 27.36
N VAL A 24 4.21 -2.42 26.09
CA VAL A 24 5.11 -2.38 24.92
C VAL A 24 5.88 -1.06 24.90
N THR A 25 7.21 -1.14 24.88
CA THR A 25 8.12 0.02 24.93
C THR A 25 8.71 0.39 23.56
N LEU A 26 8.57 -0.49 22.57
CA LEU A 26 9.01 -0.27 21.21
C LEU A 26 8.07 -0.98 20.24
N GLN A 27 7.52 -0.24 19.29
CA GLN A 27 6.75 -0.81 18.18
C GLN A 27 6.91 0.05 16.94
N PHE A 28 7.00 -0.60 15.79
CA PHE A 28 7.08 0.08 14.50
C PHE A 28 6.00 -0.46 13.58
N GLY A 29 5.45 0.39 12.73
CA GLY A 29 4.44 -0.01 11.76
C GLY A 29 4.13 1.06 10.72
N LEU A 30 3.04 0.84 10.00
CA LEU A 30 2.56 1.69 8.92
C LEU A 30 1.34 2.48 9.36
N ALA A 31 1.19 3.68 8.81
CA ALA A 31 0.00 4.51 8.96
C ALA A 31 -0.74 4.54 7.62
N ILE A 32 -2.00 4.08 7.62
CA ILE A 32 -2.85 4.07 6.44
C ILE A 32 -3.89 5.19 6.53
N GLY A 33 -4.26 5.73 5.37
CA GLY A 33 -5.14 6.87 5.33
C GLY A 33 -5.41 7.38 3.93
N ARG A 34 -5.91 8.60 3.86
CA ARG A 34 -6.26 9.31 2.63
C ARG A 34 -5.56 10.67 2.62
N LEU A 35 -4.95 11.00 1.49
CA LEU A 35 -4.43 12.35 1.27
C LEU A 35 -5.57 13.34 1.04
N SER A 36 -5.40 14.60 1.40
CA SER A 36 -6.33 15.64 0.95
C SER A 36 -6.08 16.01 -0.51
N SER A 37 -7.14 16.36 -1.24
CA SER A 37 -7.01 17.16 -2.46
C SER A 37 -6.94 18.63 -2.07
N GLY A 38 -6.02 19.38 -2.66
CA GLY A 38 -5.91 20.83 -2.45
C GLY A 38 -5.40 21.22 -1.05
N SER A 39 -6.06 22.18 -0.41
CA SER A 39 -5.64 22.81 0.85
C SER A 39 -6.16 22.14 2.13
N GLY A 40 -6.79 20.97 2.00
CA GLY A 40 -7.33 20.23 3.15
C GLY A 40 -6.27 19.45 3.92
N ARG A 41 -6.74 18.63 4.88
CA ARG A 41 -5.87 17.89 5.81
C ARG A 41 -5.78 16.42 5.40
N ASP A 42 -4.58 15.87 5.47
CA ASP A 42 -4.41 14.43 5.29
C ASP A 42 -5.01 13.70 6.49
N VAL A 43 -5.64 12.54 6.26
CA VAL A 43 -6.33 11.80 7.30
C VAL A 43 -5.72 10.42 7.46
N ILE A 44 -5.33 10.07 8.68
CA ILE A 44 -4.84 8.74 9.05
C ILE A 44 -6.00 7.99 9.71
N PHE A 45 -6.36 6.85 9.15
CA PHE A 45 -7.48 6.03 9.61
C PHE A 45 -7.04 4.97 10.62
N SER A 46 -5.88 4.35 10.41
CA SER A 46 -5.44 3.24 11.24
C SER A 46 -3.92 3.08 11.24
N LEU A 47 -3.43 2.44 12.29
CA LEU A 47 -2.04 2.07 12.50
C LEU A 47 -1.91 0.55 12.38
N ILE A 48 -1.05 0.09 11.47
CA ILE A 48 -0.83 -1.33 11.19
C ILE A 48 0.57 -1.70 11.69
N PRO A 49 0.70 -2.41 12.84
CA PRO A 49 2.01 -2.83 13.33
C PRO A 49 2.68 -3.75 12.32
N THR A 50 3.99 -3.58 12.13
CA THR A 50 4.73 -4.51 11.26
C THR A 50 4.80 -5.88 11.93
N PRO A 51 4.41 -6.97 11.23
CA PRO A 51 4.45 -8.31 11.79
C PRO A 51 5.89 -8.73 12.11
N LYS A 52 6.05 -9.69 13.03
CA LYS A 52 7.35 -10.27 13.37
C LYS A 52 7.95 -10.98 12.15
N ASN A 53 9.27 -10.87 11.99
CA ASN A 53 10.01 -11.66 11.00
C ASN A 53 10.54 -12.95 11.66
N GLU A 54 11.20 -13.83 10.88
CA GLU A 54 11.82 -15.06 11.41
C GLU A 54 12.87 -14.78 12.49
N GLY A 55 13.48 -13.58 12.48
CA GLY A 55 14.44 -13.10 13.47
C GLY A 55 13.82 -12.42 14.70
N GLY A 56 12.49 -12.43 14.84
CA GLY A 56 11.76 -11.84 15.95
C GLY A 56 11.13 -10.47 15.65
N ASP A 57 11.27 -9.53 16.60
CA ASP A 57 10.67 -8.20 16.47
C ASP A 57 11.43 -7.32 15.49
N VAL A 58 10.69 -6.61 14.63
CA VAL A 58 11.22 -5.79 13.52
C VAL A 58 12.03 -4.60 14.00
N ALA A 59 11.58 -3.99 15.10
CA ALA A 59 12.27 -2.90 15.76
C ALA A 59 12.79 -3.40 17.10
N ARG A 60 14.10 -3.32 17.31
CA ARG A 60 14.76 -3.85 18.51
C ARG A 60 15.85 -2.91 19.01
N PHE A 61 16.11 -2.97 20.31
CA PHE A 61 17.27 -2.31 20.90
C PHE A 61 18.47 -3.25 20.84
N GLU A 62 19.58 -2.78 20.27
CA GLU A 62 20.88 -3.40 20.44
C GLU A 62 21.69 -2.70 21.53
N GLY A 63 22.35 -3.50 22.37
CA GLY A 63 23.18 -3.06 23.50
C GLY A 63 22.71 -3.63 24.84
N GLU A 64 23.58 -3.64 25.86
CA GLU A 64 23.18 -4.06 27.21
C GLU A 64 22.12 -3.09 27.77
N PRO A 65 21.06 -3.60 28.43
CA PRO A 65 20.12 -2.74 29.15
C PRO A 65 20.86 -1.95 30.25
N PRO A 66 20.42 -0.73 30.59
CA PRO A 66 21.04 0.03 31.66
C PRO A 66 20.98 -0.79 32.96
N ARG A 67 22.13 -1.18 33.50
CA ARG A 67 22.19 -1.75 34.86
C ARG A 67 21.72 -0.67 35.82
N GLU A 68 20.76 -0.99 36.70
CA GLU A 68 20.35 -0.08 37.78
C GLU A 68 21.59 0.30 38.58
N ILE A 69 21.99 1.58 38.50
CA ILE A 69 23.07 2.10 39.31
C ILE A 69 22.48 2.32 40.70
N ASP A 70 22.78 1.41 41.63
CA ASP A 70 22.60 1.64 43.05
C ASP A 70 23.14 3.02 43.42
N LYS A 71 22.27 3.85 44.00
CA LYS A 71 22.58 5.22 44.41
C LYS A 71 23.66 5.23 45.50
N LYS A 72 24.93 5.13 45.13
CA LYS A 72 26.06 5.51 45.98
C LYS A 72 27.26 5.96 45.16
N LYS A 73 27.48 7.28 45.23
CA LYS A 73 28.72 8.04 44.95
C LYS A 73 29.21 8.09 43.48
N GLY A 74 28.82 9.19 42.82
CA GLY A 74 29.75 10.10 42.13
C GLY A 74 30.84 9.50 41.25
N ILE A 75 30.48 8.82 40.18
CA ILE A 75 31.35 8.60 39.01
C ILE A 75 30.49 8.88 37.77
N LYS A 76 30.97 9.73 36.85
CA LYS A 76 30.34 9.99 35.55
C LYS A 76 30.32 8.69 34.74
N GLY A 77 29.27 7.90 34.91
CA GLY A 77 29.05 6.67 34.15
C GLY A 77 28.82 7.00 32.67
N LYS A 78 29.59 6.37 31.77
CA LYS A 78 29.22 6.29 30.36
C LYS A 78 27.87 5.59 30.28
N SER A 79 26.82 6.35 29.94
CA SER A 79 25.53 5.79 29.55
C SER A 79 25.77 4.85 28.39
N VAL A 80 25.48 3.56 28.59
CA VAL A 80 25.45 2.59 27.49
C VAL A 80 24.26 2.99 26.61
N THR A 81 24.56 3.54 25.44
CA THR A 81 23.56 3.99 24.46
C THR A 81 22.92 2.78 23.80
N GLN A 82 21.70 2.44 24.20
CA GLN A 82 20.85 1.51 23.44
C GLN A 82 20.63 2.10 22.04
N THR A 83 20.94 1.34 21.01
CA THR A 83 20.78 1.76 19.61
C THR A 83 19.56 1.06 19.02
N LEU A 84 18.67 1.82 18.39
CA LEU A 84 17.53 1.26 17.67
C LEU A 84 18.01 0.60 16.37
N GLN A 85 17.58 -0.63 16.13
CA GLN A 85 17.64 -1.28 14.83
C GLN A 85 16.24 -1.51 14.29
N ILE A 86 16.09 -1.37 12.98
CA ILE A 86 14.86 -1.65 12.24
C ILE A 86 15.25 -2.50 11.04
N ASP A 87 14.58 -3.63 10.83
CA ASP A 87 14.65 -4.39 9.59
C ASP A 87 13.94 -3.60 8.48
N ILE A 88 14.71 -2.85 7.70
CA ILE A 88 14.20 -1.90 6.71
C ILE A 88 13.53 -2.64 5.55
N ASP A 89 14.12 -3.76 5.11
CA ASP A 89 13.65 -4.52 3.96
C ASP A 89 12.32 -5.19 4.29
N TRP A 90 12.18 -5.73 5.50
CA TRP A 90 10.92 -6.29 5.97
C TRP A 90 9.81 -5.25 6.11
N VAL A 91 10.14 -4.04 6.58
CA VAL A 91 9.16 -2.94 6.65
C VAL A 91 8.72 -2.49 5.25
N ALA A 92 9.67 -2.41 4.30
CA ALA A 92 9.37 -2.07 2.92
C ALA A 92 8.48 -3.14 2.26
N GLU A 93 8.77 -4.42 2.50
CA GLU A 93 7.95 -5.54 2.06
C GLU A 93 6.54 -5.50 2.68
N HIS A 94 6.45 -5.25 4.00
CA HIS A 94 5.16 -5.07 4.66
C HIS A 94 4.35 -3.93 4.04
N ALA A 95 4.99 -2.80 3.69
CA ALA A 95 4.32 -1.69 3.03
C ALA A 95 3.81 -2.04 1.64
N ARG A 96 4.60 -2.79 0.86
CA ARG A 96 4.22 -3.32 -0.45
C ARG A 96 2.98 -4.21 -0.34
N GLN A 97 2.97 -5.14 0.61
CA GLN A 97 1.84 -6.05 0.84
C GLN A 97 0.58 -5.32 1.30
N VAL A 98 0.70 -4.46 2.33
CA VAL A 98 -0.42 -3.64 2.80
C VAL A 98 -0.96 -2.80 1.67
N SER A 99 -0.10 -2.15 0.87
CA SER A 99 -0.53 -1.37 -0.29
C SER A 99 -1.44 -2.20 -1.18
N LYS A 100 -1.07 -3.43 -1.57
CA LYS A 100 -1.87 -4.30 -2.44
C LYS A 100 -3.24 -4.68 -1.87
N MET A 101 -3.40 -4.62 -0.54
CA MET A 101 -4.66 -4.91 0.16
C MET A 101 -5.56 -3.68 0.33
N LEU A 102 -5.05 -2.47 0.08
CA LEU A 102 -5.83 -1.24 0.24
C LEU A 102 -6.71 -0.95 -0.98
N VAL A 103 -7.96 -0.64 -0.68
CA VAL A 103 -9.01 -0.18 -1.60
C VAL A 103 -8.77 1.24 -2.14
N GLY A 104 -9.58 1.64 -3.12
CA GLY A 104 -9.53 2.96 -3.75
C GLY A 104 -9.58 4.12 -2.76
N GLY A 105 -8.69 5.09 -2.95
CA GLY A 105 -8.65 6.31 -2.14
C GLY A 105 -8.02 6.14 -0.75
N ILE A 106 -7.62 4.92 -0.39
CA ILE A 106 -6.83 4.62 0.81
C ILE A 106 -5.43 4.18 0.39
N ARG A 107 -4.41 4.73 1.04
CA ARG A 107 -3.01 4.44 0.77
C ARG A 107 -2.20 4.42 2.06
N VAL A 108 -1.01 3.82 2.00
CA VAL A 108 0.00 4.01 3.04
C VAL A 108 0.47 5.47 2.97
N LEU A 109 0.23 6.21 4.05
CA LEU A 109 0.62 7.62 4.16
C LEU A 109 1.98 7.79 4.85
N GLY A 110 2.44 6.77 5.56
CA GLY A 110 3.69 6.85 6.29
C GLY A 110 3.93 5.71 7.26
N CYS A 111 4.84 5.94 8.19
CA CYS A 111 5.21 5.02 9.24
C CYS A 111 4.83 5.58 10.62
N PHE A 112 4.68 4.70 11.61
CA PHE A 112 4.63 5.11 13.00
C PHE A 112 5.66 4.36 13.83
N ILE A 113 6.10 5.02 14.90
CA ILE A 113 6.94 4.43 15.94
C ILE A 113 6.40 4.79 17.32
N LEU A 114 6.27 3.78 18.16
CA LEU A 114 6.08 3.94 19.59
C LEU A 114 7.44 3.75 20.26
N ALA A 115 7.98 4.81 20.85
CA ALA A 115 9.31 4.82 21.47
C ALA A 115 9.46 6.02 22.43
N SER A 116 10.49 6.02 23.28
CA SER A 116 10.82 7.19 24.09
C SER A 116 11.30 8.36 23.22
N GLU A 117 11.15 9.59 23.69
CA GLU A 117 11.57 10.79 22.94
C GLU A 117 13.10 10.82 22.70
N SER A 118 13.88 10.22 23.60
CA SER A 118 15.33 10.10 23.42
C SER A 118 15.70 9.13 22.29
N VAL A 119 15.03 7.98 22.21
CA VAL A 119 15.23 7.00 21.12
C VAL A 119 14.82 7.61 19.79
N PHE A 120 13.66 8.23 19.71
CA PHE A 120 13.19 8.87 18.48
C PHE A 120 14.18 9.91 17.94
N LYS A 121 14.72 10.78 18.82
CA LYS A 121 15.72 11.79 18.43
C LYS A 121 17.04 11.19 18.01
N ALA A 122 17.52 10.16 18.72
CA ALA A 122 18.78 9.49 18.41
C ALA A 122 18.71 8.71 17.08
N SER A 123 17.52 8.21 16.71
CA SER A 123 17.30 7.35 15.55
C SER A 123 16.72 8.07 14.34
N ALA A 124 16.66 9.40 14.34
CA ALA A 124 16.10 10.18 13.23
C ALA A 124 16.68 9.82 11.84
N PRO A 125 17.99 9.60 11.65
CA PRO A 125 18.54 9.19 10.35
C PRO A 125 18.03 7.82 9.89
N LEU A 126 17.97 6.85 10.82
CA LEU A 126 17.46 5.50 10.55
C LEU A 126 15.98 5.55 10.16
N LEU A 127 15.15 6.27 10.93
CA LEU A 127 13.72 6.39 10.65
C LEU A 127 13.44 7.07 9.30
N TRP A 128 14.24 8.06 8.92
CA TRP A 128 14.17 8.67 7.60
C TRP A 128 14.53 7.67 6.50
N GLN A 129 15.60 6.90 6.67
CA GLN A 129 16.01 5.87 5.70
C GLN A 129 14.94 4.79 5.56
N THR A 130 14.38 4.31 6.67
CA THR A 130 13.26 3.37 6.65
C THR A 130 12.06 3.94 5.89
N SER A 131 11.67 5.18 6.19
CA SER A 131 10.58 5.86 5.48
C SER A 131 10.85 5.99 3.98
N LYS A 132 12.10 6.26 3.59
CA LYS A 132 12.50 6.33 2.18
C LYS A 132 12.36 4.99 1.47
N MET A 133 12.78 3.89 2.11
CA MET A 133 12.64 2.56 1.53
C MET A 133 11.17 2.13 1.42
N VAL A 134 10.34 2.53 2.38
CA VAL A 134 8.87 2.38 2.28
C VAL A 134 8.33 3.15 1.09
N ALA A 135 8.73 4.41 0.90
CA ALA A 135 8.28 5.21 -0.24
C ALA A 135 8.65 4.56 -1.58
N LEU A 136 9.87 4.02 -1.70
CA LEU A 136 10.32 3.27 -2.88
C LEU A 136 9.50 2.00 -3.11
N ALA A 137 9.15 1.27 -2.05
CA ALA A 137 8.33 0.06 -2.17
C ALA A 137 6.87 0.34 -2.55
N LEU A 138 6.38 1.57 -2.33
CA LEU A 138 5.03 1.99 -2.72
C LEU A 138 4.95 2.50 -4.18
N ASP A 139 6.09 2.87 -4.78
CA ASP A 139 6.18 3.39 -6.15
C ASP A 139 6.40 2.26 -7.18
N GLU A 140 5.50 1.27 -7.21
CA GLU A 140 5.54 0.13 -8.15
C GLU A 140 5.06 0.54 -9.58
N GLY A 141 5.80 1.45 -10.24
CA GLY A 141 5.73 1.60 -11.71
C GLY A 141 5.23 2.93 -12.27
N SER A 142 5.30 4.03 -11.51
CA SER A 142 5.13 5.37 -12.09
C SER A 142 6.47 5.89 -12.62
N SER A 143 6.47 6.43 -13.84
CA SER A 143 7.65 6.98 -14.52
C SER A 143 8.36 8.02 -13.65
N LYS A 144 9.51 7.70 -13.03
CA LYS A 144 10.42 8.63 -12.30
C LYS A 144 9.68 9.78 -11.60
N ALA A 145 8.52 9.50 -11.01
CA ALA A 145 7.72 10.52 -10.37
C ALA A 145 8.43 10.88 -9.06
N ALA A 146 8.29 12.13 -8.63
CA ALA A 146 8.86 12.57 -7.37
C ALA A 146 8.41 11.58 -6.26
N LEU A 147 9.37 11.04 -5.51
CA LEU A 147 9.06 10.22 -4.34
C LEU A 147 8.14 11.02 -3.43
N ASP A 148 6.91 10.54 -3.25
CA ASP A 148 5.95 11.20 -2.39
C ASP A 148 6.52 11.30 -0.96
N ASP A 149 6.46 12.50 -0.38
CA ASP A 149 6.81 12.71 1.02
C ASP A 149 5.89 11.86 1.92
N LEU A 150 6.49 11.04 2.79
CA LEU A 150 5.76 10.19 3.74
C LEU A 150 5.68 10.81 5.13
N LEU A 151 4.61 10.48 5.86
CA LEU A 151 4.45 10.87 7.25
C LEU A 151 5.26 9.95 8.18
N LEU A 152 5.78 10.51 9.27
CA LEU A 152 6.38 9.78 10.37
C LEU A 152 5.70 10.20 11.66
N LEU A 153 4.89 9.29 12.21
CA LEU A 153 4.23 9.45 13.49
C LEU A 153 5.10 8.91 14.61
N HIS A 154 5.23 9.67 15.69
CA HIS A 154 5.90 9.24 16.91
C HIS A 154 4.96 9.36 18.10
N PHE A 155 4.79 8.26 18.81
CA PHE A 155 4.01 8.18 20.04
C PHE A 155 4.97 7.92 21.22
N SER A 156 5.05 8.86 22.17
CA SER A 156 5.90 8.73 23.35
C SER A 156 5.12 8.38 24.61
N PHE A 157 5.72 7.52 25.45
CA PHE A 157 5.15 7.04 26.72
C PHE A 157 5.69 7.74 27.98
N GLY A 158 6.65 8.66 27.85
CA GLY A 158 7.08 9.52 28.97
C GLY A 158 6.00 10.56 29.27
N PRO A 159 6.14 11.82 28.78
CA PRO A 159 4.94 12.61 28.53
C PRO A 159 4.19 11.97 27.35
N ARG A 160 2.89 11.68 27.52
CA ARG A 160 2.03 11.24 26.41
C ARG A 160 1.99 12.35 25.38
N ARG A 161 2.73 12.18 24.28
CA ARG A 161 2.85 13.15 23.20
C ARG A 161 2.84 12.41 21.88
N THR A 162 2.11 12.99 20.94
CA THR A 162 2.10 12.57 19.54
C THR A 162 2.81 13.63 18.73
N LEU A 163 3.82 13.21 17.96
CA LEU A 163 4.50 14.07 17.01
C LEU A 163 4.21 13.54 15.61
N CYS A 164 3.83 14.43 14.70
CA CYS A 164 3.70 14.12 13.29
C CYS A 164 4.79 14.88 12.52
N ARG A 165 5.54 14.16 11.68
CA ARG A 165 6.58 14.71 10.82
C ARG A 165 6.34 14.35 9.36
N ASN A 166 6.77 15.20 8.46
CA ASN A 166 6.83 14.96 7.03
C ASN A 166 8.28 14.61 6.64
N CYS A 167 8.50 13.41 6.14
CA CYS A 167 9.77 12.94 5.60
C CYS A 167 9.84 13.25 4.11
N SER A 168 10.83 14.04 3.71
CA SER A 168 11.09 14.34 2.30
C SER A 168 12.34 13.64 1.78
N PHE A 169 12.28 13.19 0.53
CA PHE A 169 13.27 12.31 -0.08
C PHE A 169 14.01 12.90 -1.29
N GLU A 170 13.69 14.15 -1.66
CA GLU A 170 14.29 14.85 -2.80
C GLU A 170 15.82 14.99 -2.68
N SER A 171 16.34 15.09 -1.45
CA SER A 171 17.76 15.16 -1.15
C SER A 171 18.20 14.04 -0.21
N GLY A 172 19.52 13.90 0.00
CA GLY A 172 20.06 13.08 1.09
C GLY A 172 19.58 13.57 2.47
N TYR A 173 19.82 12.75 3.49
CA TYR A 173 19.45 13.11 4.86
C TYR A 173 20.12 14.41 5.30
N GLY A 174 19.34 15.37 5.79
CA GLY A 174 19.81 16.70 6.18
C GLY A 174 18.83 17.39 7.13
N SER A 175 19.09 18.64 7.51
CA SER A 175 18.27 19.36 8.49
C SER A 175 16.81 19.58 8.06
N SER A 176 16.53 19.55 6.76
CA SER A 176 15.20 19.73 6.17
C SER A 176 14.48 18.42 5.82
N SER A 177 15.08 17.25 6.09
CA SER A 177 14.54 15.96 5.66
C SER A 177 13.32 15.51 6.48
N ILE A 178 13.22 15.92 7.75
CA ILE A 178 12.11 15.59 8.66
C ILE A 178 11.48 16.87 9.20
N ARG A 179 10.40 17.34 8.55
CA ARG A 179 9.74 18.61 8.87
C ARG A 179 8.55 18.39 9.82
N PRO A 180 8.30 19.27 10.80
CA PRO A 180 7.08 19.17 11.62
C PRO A 180 5.78 19.30 10.81
N CYS A 181 4.78 18.52 11.17
CA CYS A 181 3.38 18.66 10.73
C CYS A 181 2.49 19.08 11.90
N GLU A 182 1.37 19.71 11.59
CA GLU A 182 0.30 19.89 12.57
C GLU A 182 -0.47 18.58 12.72
N TRP A 183 -0.68 18.14 13.96
CA TRP A 183 -1.43 16.93 14.29
C TRP A 183 -2.71 17.29 15.05
N LYS A 184 -3.83 16.69 14.65
CA LYS A 184 -5.10 16.78 15.38
C LYS A 184 -5.85 15.45 15.35
N ALA A 185 -6.28 14.95 16.50
CA ALA A 185 -7.25 13.85 16.53
C ALA A 185 -8.67 14.39 16.31
N ALA A 186 -9.45 13.69 15.47
CA ALA A 186 -10.85 14.02 15.24
C ALA A 186 -11.63 12.79 14.76
N LYS A 187 -12.93 12.75 15.08
CA LYS A 187 -13.87 11.75 14.55
C LYS A 187 -14.20 12.08 13.11
N MET A 188 -13.88 11.18 12.18
CA MET A 188 -13.99 11.45 10.74
C MET A 188 -14.83 10.45 9.96
N PHE A 189 -15.00 9.23 10.46
CA PHE A 189 -15.73 8.19 9.73
C PHE A 189 -17.20 8.51 9.49
N SER A 190 -17.82 9.35 10.32
CA SER A 190 -19.20 9.80 10.10
C SER A 190 -19.38 10.63 8.81
N ASN A 191 -18.29 11.02 8.14
CA ASN A 191 -18.32 11.76 6.89
C ASN A 191 -17.71 10.96 5.73
N LEU A 192 -17.37 9.68 5.93
CA LEU A 192 -16.73 8.85 4.92
C LEU A 192 -17.79 7.99 4.22
N HIS A 193 -17.80 8.02 2.89
CA HIS A 193 -18.75 7.30 2.05
C HIS A 193 -18.00 6.29 1.18
N CYS A 194 -18.59 5.12 0.98
CA CYS A 194 -18.08 4.12 0.05
C CYS A 194 -18.82 4.19 -1.28
N ILE A 195 -18.09 4.13 -2.39
CA ILE A 195 -18.65 3.79 -3.69
C ILE A 195 -18.09 2.42 -4.10
N SER A 196 -18.95 1.56 -4.65
CA SER A 196 -18.58 0.20 -5.01
C SER A 196 -19.04 -0.18 -6.41
N CYS A 197 -18.23 -0.99 -7.08
CA CYS A 197 -18.51 -1.50 -8.43
C CYS A 197 -18.12 -2.98 -8.51
N MET A 198 -18.90 -3.75 -9.28
CA MET A 198 -18.50 -5.07 -9.75
C MET A 198 -18.03 -4.98 -11.20
N TYR A 199 -16.72 -5.08 -11.42
CA TYR A 199 -16.11 -5.06 -12.74
C TYR A 199 -15.91 -6.48 -13.27
N ASN A 200 -16.55 -6.83 -14.38
CA ASN A 200 -16.37 -8.12 -15.05
C ASN A 200 -15.52 -7.93 -16.30
N PHE A 201 -14.52 -8.77 -16.51
CA PHE A 201 -13.64 -8.70 -17.66
C PHE A 201 -13.42 -10.08 -18.29
N ASP A 202 -13.18 -10.07 -19.60
CA ASP A 202 -12.87 -11.24 -20.42
C ASP A 202 -11.90 -10.83 -21.53
N CYS A 203 -10.63 -10.74 -21.18
CA CYS A 203 -9.55 -10.32 -22.05
C CYS A 203 -8.95 -11.54 -22.77
N ARG A 204 -9.08 -11.58 -24.10
CA ARG A 204 -8.47 -12.59 -24.97
C ARG A 204 -7.26 -12.01 -25.68
N VAL A 205 -6.11 -12.67 -25.57
CA VAL A 205 -4.82 -12.16 -26.06
C VAL A 205 -4.12 -13.24 -26.89
N PRO A 206 -3.83 -12.99 -28.17
CA PRO A 206 -3.12 -13.96 -28.99
C PRO A 206 -1.67 -14.12 -28.53
N ILE A 207 -1.17 -15.36 -28.54
CA ILE A 207 0.24 -15.70 -28.33
C ILE A 207 0.85 -15.89 -29.72
N TYR A 208 1.90 -15.12 -30.03
CA TYR A 208 2.59 -15.24 -31.32
C TYR A 208 3.73 -16.27 -31.26
N ALA A 209 4.12 -16.83 -32.41
CA ALA A 209 5.10 -17.93 -32.49
C ALA A 209 6.42 -17.70 -31.74
N ASN A 210 6.85 -16.43 -31.61
CA ASN A 210 8.09 -16.05 -30.95
C ASN A 210 7.95 -15.74 -29.44
N GLU A 211 6.75 -15.89 -28.87
CA GLU A 211 6.40 -15.49 -27.50
C GLU A 211 6.03 -16.70 -26.63
N SER A 212 6.92 -17.69 -26.56
CA SER A 212 6.64 -18.99 -25.92
C SER A 212 7.32 -19.21 -24.54
N SER A 213 8.11 -18.25 -24.05
CA SER A 213 8.73 -18.35 -22.72
C SER A 213 7.81 -17.85 -21.59
N LYS A 214 8.09 -18.29 -20.35
CA LYS A 214 7.36 -17.86 -19.13
C LYS A 214 7.32 -16.33 -18.98
N GLN A 215 8.48 -15.68 -19.09
CA GLN A 215 8.59 -14.23 -18.95
C GLN A 215 7.73 -13.52 -20.01
N GLN A 216 7.80 -13.99 -21.26
CA GLN A 216 7.01 -13.42 -22.35
C GLN A 216 5.50 -13.59 -22.12
N LEU A 217 5.02 -14.70 -21.56
CA LEU A 217 3.59 -14.85 -21.27
C LEU A 217 3.11 -13.89 -20.18
N LEU A 218 3.91 -13.68 -19.13
CA LEU A 218 3.59 -12.69 -18.09
C LEU A 218 3.59 -11.28 -18.66
N ASP A 219 4.57 -10.95 -19.51
CA ASP A 219 4.63 -9.66 -20.20
C ASP A 219 3.41 -9.46 -21.12
N ILE A 220 2.95 -10.52 -21.79
CA ILE A 220 1.70 -10.50 -22.58
C ILE A 220 0.51 -10.19 -21.66
N LEU A 221 0.36 -10.88 -20.54
CA LEU A 221 -0.77 -10.66 -19.62
C LEU A 221 -0.73 -9.27 -18.98
N LEU A 222 0.45 -8.78 -18.59
CA LEU A 222 0.64 -7.41 -18.11
C LEU A 222 0.28 -6.38 -19.19
N SER A 223 0.64 -6.63 -20.45
CA SER A 223 0.24 -5.77 -21.57
C SER A 223 -1.27 -5.77 -21.77
N ALA A 224 -1.94 -6.89 -21.56
CA ALA A 224 -3.39 -7.01 -21.64
C ALA A 224 -4.08 -6.21 -20.52
N ILE A 225 -3.56 -6.30 -19.28
CA ILE A 225 -4.03 -5.46 -18.17
C ILE A 225 -3.78 -3.98 -18.46
N ALA A 226 -2.67 -3.62 -19.11
CA ALA A 226 -2.42 -2.23 -19.50
C ALA A 226 -3.39 -1.71 -20.57
N VAL A 227 -3.83 -2.57 -21.50
CA VAL A 227 -4.93 -2.24 -22.44
C VAL A 227 -6.23 -2.03 -21.68
N GLU A 228 -6.59 -2.99 -20.81
CA GLU A 228 -7.81 -2.91 -20.00
C GLU A 228 -7.81 -1.68 -19.08
N ALA A 229 -6.65 -1.32 -18.51
CA ALA A 229 -6.49 -0.15 -17.67
C ALA A 229 -6.86 1.15 -18.42
N ARG A 230 -6.48 1.29 -19.69
CA ARG A 230 -6.84 2.45 -20.52
C ARG A 230 -8.35 2.51 -20.79
N LEU A 231 -8.99 1.35 -20.97
CA LEU A 231 -10.45 1.25 -21.08
C LEU A 231 -11.15 1.67 -19.79
N ILE A 232 -10.68 1.19 -18.64
CA ILE A 232 -11.20 1.54 -17.32
C ILE A 232 -11.00 3.04 -17.05
N GLU A 233 -9.83 3.60 -17.38
CA GLU A 233 -9.52 5.02 -17.24
C GLU A 233 -10.47 5.90 -18.05
N SER A 234 -10.82 5.48 -19.26
CA SER A 234 -11.76 6.18 -20.15
C SER A 234 -13.24 5.89 -19.88
N ALA A 235 -13.55 4.97 -18.95
CA ALA A 235 -14.92 4.59 -18.64
C ALA A 235 -15.74 5.75 -18.05
N VAL A 236 -17.03 5.79 -18.36
CA VAL A 236 -18.00 6.71 -17.74
C VAL A 236 -18.72 6.00 -16.60
N VAL A 237 -18.94 6.68 -15.48
CA VAL A 237 -19.57 6.07 -14.30
C VAL A 237 -21.02 6.51 -14.16
N LEU A 238 -21.92 5.53 -13.97
CA LEU A 238 -23.30 5.74 -13.57
C LEU A 238 -23.45 5.47 -12.07
N SER A 239 -24.18 6.33 -11.36
CA SER A 239 -24.62 6.09 -9.99
C SER A 239 -26.14 6.04 -9.98
N ASP A 240 -26.72 4.96 -9.45
CA ASP A 240 -28.18 4.72 -9.47
C ASP A 240 -28.82 4.92 -10.86
N GLY A 241 -28.13 4.43 -11.90
CA GLY A 241 -28.55 4.55 -13.31
C GLY A 241 -28.42 5.95 -13.92
N CYS A 242 -27.90 6.93 -13.18
CA CYS A 242 -27.73 8.31 -13.63
C CYS A 242 -26.25 8.66 -13.87
N LEU A 243 -25.98 9.44 -14.92
CA LEU A 243 -24.65 9.99 -15.16
C LEU A 243 -24.25 10.93 -14.03
N VAL A 244 -23.08 10.65 -13.45
CA VAL A 244 -22.48 11.49 -12.43
C VAL A 244 -21.81 12.69 -13.12
N GLY A 245 -22.18 13.91 -12.72
CA GLY A 245 -21.55 15.13 -13.24
C GLY A 245 -20.14 15.30 -12.65
N GLU A 246 -19.18 15.73 -13.48
CA GLU A 246 -17.75 15.82 -13.10
C GLU A 246 -17.49 16.68 -11.86
N ASP A 247 -18.26 17.75 -11.66
CA ASP A 247 -18.15 18.67 -10.53
C ASP A 247 -19.16 18.43 -9.41
N LYS A 248 -19.94 17.34 -9.49
CA LYS A 248 -20.86 17.02 -8.39
C LYS A 248 -20.05 16.61 -7.17
N ALA A 249 -20.45 17.16 -6.03
CA ALA A 249 -20.01 16.70 -4.73
C ALA A 249 -20.62 15.32 -4.44
N LEU A 250 -19.85 14.48 -3.75
CA LEU A 250 -20.38 13.29 -3.09
C LEU A 250 -21.33 13.75 -1.97
N ILE A 251 -22.61 13.43 -2.10
CA ILE A 251 -23.68 13.82 -1.19
C ILE A 251 -24.50 12.58 -0.89
N GLY A 252 -24.73 12.32 0.39
CA GLY A 252 -25.53 11.19 0.85
C GLY A 252 -25.05 10.74 2.22
N ASP A 253 -25.75 9.76 2.78
CA ASP A 253 -25.37 9.01 3.97
C ASP A 253 -25.42 7.50 3.66
N VAL A 254 -25.26 7.15 2.38
CA VAL A 254 -25.51 5.81 1.84
C VAL A 254 -24.35 5.41 0.94
N ASP A 255 -23.93 4.16 1.04
CA ASP A 255 -22.98 3.57 0.11
C ASP A 255 -23.55 3.57 -1.32
N HIS A 256 -22.77 4.07 -2.26
CA HIS A 256 -23.21 4.14 -3.66
C HIS A 256 -22.78 2.90 -4.42
N LYS A 257 -23.72 2.26 -5.10
CA LYS A 257 -23.39 1.25 -6.11
C LYS A 257 -23.32 1.92 -7.47
N VAL A 258 -22.20 1.73 -8.16
CA VAL A 258 -21.94 2.38 -9.44
C VAL A 258 -21.66 1.36 -10.54
N ASP A 259 -22.01 1.74 -11.76
CA ASP A 259 -21.75 0.96 -12.97
C ASP A 259 -20.71 1.67 -13.84
N LEU A 260 -19.74 0.90 -14.37
CA LEU A 260 -18.75 1.40 -15.32
C LEU A 260 -19.20 1.12 -16.76
N LEU A 261 -19.40 2.19 -17.54
CA LEU A 261 -19.62 2.13 -18.97
C LEU A 261 -18.29 2.28 -19.70
N LEU A 262 -17.79 1.16 -20.24
CA LEU A 262 -16.59 1.15 -21.07
C LEU A 262 -16.89 1.75 -22.45
N PRO A 263 -15.96 2.50 -23.06
CA PRO A 263 -16.11 2.89 -24.44
C PRO A 263 -16.15 1.66 -25.34
N PHE A 264 -16.94 1.74 -26.42
CA PHE A 264 -16.96 0.69 -27.42
C PHE A 264 -15.64 0.76 -28.22
N GLU A 265 -14.68 -0.10 -27.88
CA GLU A 265 -13.44 -0.22 -28.65
C GLU A 265 -13.69 -1.00 -29.94
N SER A 266 -13.58 -0.33 -31.08
CA SER A 266 -13.77 -0.94 -32.39
C SER A 266 -12.53 -1.64 -32.96
N SER A 267 -11.36 -1.53 -32.30
CA SER A 267 -10.12 -2.17 -32.79
C SER A 267 -9.09 -2.31 -31.68
N ARG A 268 -8.76 -3.55 -31.30
CA ARG A 268 -7.51 -3.84 -30.58
C ARG A 268 -6.40 -3.95 -31.62
N ASP A 269 -5.33 -3.20 -31.46
CA ASP A 269 -4.17 -3.27 -32.36
C ASP A 269 -3.44 -4.61 -32.15
N TYR A 270 -3.80 -5.61 -32.95
CA TYR A 270 -3.08 -6.87 -32.98
C TYR A 270 -1.83 -6.74 -33.83
N LYS A 271 -0.71 -7.30 -33.33
CA LYS A 271 0.50 -7.42 -34.13
C LYS A 271 0.22 -8.34 -35.33
N ASN A 272 0.78 -8.01 -36.49
CA ASN A 272 0.82 -8.94 -37.61
C ASN A 272 1.81 -10.07 -37.31
N GLY A 273 1.36 -11.33 -37.34
CA GLY A 273 2.21 -12.48 -37.09
C GLY A 273 1.44 -13.80 -36.99
N ALA A 274 2.17 -14.92 -37.03
CA ALA A 274 1.59 -16.24 -36.83
C ALA A 274 1.19 -16.44 -35.36
N VAL A 275 -0.10 -16.61 -35.12
CA VAL A 275 -0.67 -16.90 -33.80
C VAL A 275 -0.53 -18.40 -33.53
N THR A 276 0.11 -18.76 -32.41
CA THR A 276 0.34 -20.14 -31.99
C THR A 276 -0.52 -20.54 -30.79
N GLY A 277 -1.18 -19.58 -30.15
CA GLY A 277 -2.08 -19.86 -29.03
C GLY A 277 -2.91 -18.65 -28.64
N LEU A 278 -3.74 -18.85 -27.62
CA LEU A 278 -4.58 -17.83 -27.02
C LEU A 278 -4.39 -17.87 -25.50
N ALA A 279 -4.09 -16.72 -24.90
CA ALA A 279 -4.18 -16.51 -23.47
C ALA A 279 -5.51 -15.84 -23.14
N MET A 280 -6.14 -16.28 -22.06
CA MET A 280 -7.42 -15.74 -21.60
C MET A 280 -7.25 -15.27 -20.16
N LEU A 281 -7.58 -14.01 -19.93
CA LEU A 281 -7.61 -13.37 -18.62
C LEU A 281 -9.05 -12.92 -18.39
N SER A 282 -9.81 -13.67 -17.60
CA SER A 282 -11.22 -13.40 -17.32
C SER A 282 -11.52 -13.50 -15.84
N GLY A 283 -12.56 -12.79 -15.38
CA GLY A 283 -12.98 -12.82 -13.99
C GLY A 283 -13.80 -11.58 -13.58
N SER A 284 -13.95 -11.44 -12.27
CA SER A 284 -14.72 -10.36 -11.66
C SER A 284 -13.92 -9.70 -10.53
N ILE A 285 -14.04 -8.38 -10.41
CA ILE A 285 -13.43 -7.57 -9.35
C ILE A 285 -14.51 -6.77 -8.66
N GLN A 286 -14.73 -7.07 -7.39
CA GLN A 286 -15.43 -6.14 -6.50
C GLN A 286 -14.43 -5.07 -6.07
N ALA A 287 -14.63 -3.85 -6.55
CA ALA A 287 -13.82 -2.70 -6.23
C ALA A 287 -14.60 -1.71 -5.39
N CYS A 288 -13.89 -1.02 -4.51
CA CYS A 288 -14.46 -0.01 -3.62
C CYS A 288 -13.55 1.21 -3.56
N ALA A 289 -14.13 2.40 -3.44
CA ALA A 289 -13.38 3.61 -3.14
C ALA A 289 -14.09 4.43 -2.08
N TYR A 290 -13.29 5.02 -1.17
CA TYR A 290 -13.81 5.86 -0.11
C TYR A 290 -13.58 7.34 -0.39
N GLY A 291 -14.61 8.16 -0.18
CA GLY A 291 -14.54 9.62 -0.30
C GLY A 291 -15.21 10.31 0.88
N PHE A 292 -14.75 11.50 1.23
CA PHE A 292 -15.45 12.30 2.24
C PHE A 292 -16.67 13.00 1.65
N SER A 293 -17.63 13.35 2.51
CA SER A 293 -18.71 14.29 2.17
C SER A 293 -18.13 15.50 1.45
N ARG A 294 -18.67 15.82 0.27
CA ARG A 294 -18.24 16.91 -0.61
C ARG A 294 -16.93 16.71 -1.36
N ASP A 295 -16.29 15.54 -1.27
CA ASP A 295 -15.26 15.20 -2.25
C ASP A 295 -15.88 15.22 -3.67
N PRO A 296 -15.14 15.71 -4.67
CA PRO A 296 -15.64 15.68 -6.04
C PRO A 296 -15.72 14.24 -6.54
N TRP A 297 -16.80 13.90 -7.23
CA TRP A 297 -17.01 12.57 -7.79
C TRP A 297 -15.86 12.14 -8.71
N THR A 298 -15.31 13.05 -9.51
CA THR A 298 -14.14 12.79 -10.38
C THR A 298 -12.97 12.15 -9.64
N ARG A 299 -12.70 12.60 -8.41
CA ARG A 299 -11.65 12.03 -7.58
C ARG A 299 -11.99 10.62 -7.11
N VAL A 300 -13.18 10.43 -6.56
CA VAL A 300 -13.58 9.13 -6.00
C VAL A 300 -13.73 8.08 -7.12
N ILE A 301 -14.16 8.50 -8.30
CA ILE A 301 -14.16 7.68 -9.52
C ILE A 301 -12.75 7.31 -9.95
N ALA A 302 -11.80 8.25 -9.93
CA ALA A 302 -10.40 7.95 -10.24
C ALA A 302 -9.81 6.94 -9.25
N ASP A 303 -10.11 7.12 -7.95
CA ASP A 303 -9.72 6.19 -6.89
C ASP A 303 -10.32 4.78 -7.11
N LEU A 304 -11.59 4.69 -7.51
CA LEU A 304 -12.27 3.42 -7.82
C LEU A 304 -11.65 2.73 -9.05
N LYS A 305 -11.38 3.49 -10.12
CA LYS A 305 -10.72 2.97 -11.31
C LYS A 305 -9.32 2.44 -10.99
N ALA A 306 -8.55 3.19 -10.19
CA ALA A 306 -7.25 2.78 -9.73
C ALA A 306 -7.31 1.48 -8.89
N ASP A 307 -8.34 1.32 -8.06
CA ASP A 307 -8.57 0.10 -7.27
C ASP A 307 -8.78 -1.14 -8.16
N ILE A 308 -9.61 -1.02 -9.21
CA ILE A 308 -9.83 -2.10 -10.19
C ILE A 308 -8.50 -2.49 -10.86
N ILE A 309 -7.78 -1.50 -11.41
CA ILE A 309 -6.53 -1.71 -12.15
C ILE A 309 -5.46 -2.34 -11.26
N LYS A 310 -5.28 -1.81 -10.05
CA LYS A 310 -4.35 -2.33 -9.06
C LYS A 310 -4.70 -3.75 -8.67
N SER A 311 -5.97 -4.03 -8.42
CA SER A 311 -6.45 -5.38 -8.11
C SER A 311 -6.16 -6.38 -9.22
N MET A 312 -6.30 -6.00 -10.50
CA MET A 312 -5.90 -6.85 -11.64
C MET A 312 -4.40 -7.15 -11.61
N LYS A 313 -3.57 -6.10 -11.46
CA LYS A 313 -2.11 -6.23 -11.45
C LYS A 313 -1.63 -7.10 -10.28
N SER A 314 -2.09 -6.81 -9.06
CA SER A 314 -1.68 -7.53 -7.86
C SER A 314 -2.08 -9.00 -7.90
N ARG A 315 -3.25 -9.35 -8.45
CA ARG A 315 -3.62 -10.76 -8.64
C ARG A 315 -2.72 -11.47 -9.64
N LEU A 316 -2.33 -10.82 -10.74
CA LEU A 316 -1.39 -11.41 -11.69
C LEU A 316 0.01 -11.60 -11.07
N GLU A 317 0.45 -10.68 -10.22
CA GLU A 317 1.71 -10.81 -9.49
C GLU A 317 1.67 -11.97 -8.49
N ILE A 318 0.57 -12.14 -7.75
CA ILE A 318 0.39 -13.29 -6.85
C ILE A 318 0.47 -14.60 -7.64
N LEU A 319 -0.21 -14.69 -8.79
CA LEU A 319 -0.13 -15.86 -9.67
C LEU A 319 1.29 -16.10 -10.19
N ARG A 320 2.04 -15.05 -10.52
CA ARG A 320 3.46 -15.18 -10.89
C ARG A 320 4.27 -15.79 -9.75
N ASP A 321 4.13 -15.24 -8.56
CA ASP A 321 4.89 -15.65 -7.38
C ASP A 321 4.56 -17.11 -7.00
N GLU A 322 3.29 -17.53 -7.10
CA GLU A 322 2.86 -18.93 -6.92
C GLU A 322 3.53 -19.87 -7.93
N ILE A 323 3.55 -19.48 -9.21
CA ILE A 323 4.18 -20.28 -10.27
C ILE A 323 5.70 -20.35 -10.08
N ASP A 324 6.34 -19.28 -9.60
CA ASP A 324 7.76 -19.30 -9.24
C ASP A 324 8.04 -20.26 -8.07
N GLY A 325 7.18 -20.30 -7.05
CA GLY A 325 7.25 -21.26 -5.96
C GLY A 325 7.15 -22.71 -6.46
N MET A 326 6.14 -23.02 -7.26
CA MET A 326 5.94 -24.37 -7.83
C MET A 326 7.15 -24.85 -8.64
N LEU A 327 7.79 -23.95 -9.40
CA LEU A 327 8.98 -24.28 -10.20
C LEU A 327 10.22 -24.52 -9.34
N GLN A 328 10.37 -23.80 -8.23
CA GLN A 328 11.44 -24.04 -7.28
C GLN A 328 11.28 -25.40 -6.61
N ASP A 329 10.05 -25.74 -6.18
CA ASP A 329 9.74 -27.04 -5.59
C ASP A 329 9.95 -28.19 -6.59
N GLN A 330 9.60 -28.00 -7.87
CA GLN A 330 9.86 -28.96 -8.94
C GLN A 330 11.36 -29.15 -9.21
N LYS A 331 12.19 -28.10 -9.13
CA LYS A 331 13.65 -28.24 -9.25
C LYS A 331 14.26 -29.00 -8.07
N VAL A 332 13.65 -28.93 -6.88
CA VAL A 332 14.07 -29.69 -5.70
C VAL A 332 13.66 -31.16 -5.80
N THR A 333 12.59 -31.48 -6.55
CA THR A 333 12.06 -32.85 -6.67
C THR A 333 12.39 -33.57 -7.99
N ALA A 334 12.76 -32.87 -9.06
CA ALA A 334 12.98 -33.46 -10.39
C ALA A 334 14.45 -33.77 -10.69
N GLY A 335 14.93 -34.88 -10.13
CA GLY A 335 15.88 -35.78 -10.81
C GLY A 335 15.17 -36.68 -11.85
N GLY A 336 14.14 -36.21 -12.54
CA GLY A 336 13.34 -36.98 -13.49
C GLY A 336 12.44 -36.09 -14.34
N GLU A 337 12.50 -36.27 -15.66
CA GLU A 337 11.87 -35.45 -16.70
C GLU A 337 10.34 -35.37 -16.60
N SER A 338 9.79 -34.16 -16.72
CA SER A 338 8.62 -33.88 -17.59
C SER A 338 8.52 -32.38 -17.86
N SER A 339 8.63 -32.00 -19.14
CA SER A 339 8.64 -30.63 -19.64
C SER A 339 7.23 -30.18 -20.03
N LEU A 340 6.41 -29.80 -19.05
CA LEU A 340 5.15 -29.09 -19.30
C LEU A 340 5.14 -27.78 -18.50
N ASN A 341 5.00 -26.67 -19.23
CA ASN A 341 5.00 -25.31 -18.67
C ASN A 341 3.84 -25.16 -17.66
N PRO A 342 4.10 -24.91 -16.36
CA PRO A 342 3.06 -24.86 -15.32
C PRO A 342 1.96 -23.83 -15.60
N LEU A 343 2.31 -22.76 -16.32
CA LEU A 343 1.35 -21.74 -16.78
C LEU A 343 0.20 -22.31 -17.63
N ARG A 344 0.45 -23.39 -18.39
CA ARG A 344 -0.60 -24.07 -19.16
C ARG A 344 -1.59 -24.81 -18.27
N GLN A 345 -1.17 -25.32 -17.12
CA GLN A 345 -2.07 -26.00 -16.18
C GLN A 345 -2.87 -25.02 -15.34
N THR A 346 -2.25 -23.93 -14.86
CA THR A 346 -2.95 -22.97 -13.98
C THR A 346 -3.99 -22.13 -14.74
N MET A 347 -3.74 -21.74 -16.00
CA MET A 347 -4.73 -20.98 -16.79
C MET A 347 -5.94 -21.82 -17.25
N LEU A 348 -5.86 -23.15 -17.21
CA LEU A 348 -7.00 -24.03 -17.49
C LEU A 348 -7.91 -24.25 -16.26
N VAL A 349 -7.52 -23.78 -15.06
CA VAL A 349 -8.22 -24.08 -13.79
C VAL A 349 -8.78 -22.82 -13.11
N ALA A 350 -8.85 -21.68 -13.80
CA ALA A 350 -9.58 -20.51 -13.32
C ALA A 350 -11.08 -20.56 -13.72
N GLU A 351 -11.73 -21.73 -13.63
CA GLU A 351 -13.19 -21.83 -13.67
C GLU A 351 -13.73 -21.87 -12.24
N SER A 352 -14.51 -20.83 -11.89
CA SER A 352 -15.59 -20.88 -10.91
C SER A 352 -15.25 -21.48 -9.53
N LYS A 353 -14.77 -20.63 -8.61
CA LYS A 353 -15.26 -20.67 -7.22
C LYS A 353 -15.61 -19.26 -6.77
N SER A 354 -16.90 -18.97 -6.86
CA SER A 354 -17.57 -17.91 -6.12
C SER A 354 -17.34 -18.15 -4.62
N PHE A 355 -16.93 -17.11 -3.88
CA PHE A 355 -17.10 -17.04 -2.44
C PHE A 355 -18.41 -16.32 -2.11
#